data_AF-A0A7K0VTJ6-F1
#
_entry.id   AF-A0A7K0VTJ6-F1
#
_cell.length_a   1.000
_cell.length_b   1.000
_cell.length_c   1.000
_cell.angle_alpha   90.00
_cell.angle_beta   90.00
_cell.angle_gamma   90.00
#
_symmetry.space_group_name_H-M   'P 1'
#
loop_
_entity.id
_entity.type
_entity.pdbx_description
1 polymer ?
#
loop_
_entity_poly.entity_id
_entity_poly.type
_entity_poly.pdbx_seq_one_letter_code
_entity_poly.pdbx_strand_id
1 'polypeptide(L)'
;MLAFRTYLKLIGAVVMRPGLWMTALRSAKRLVPRQWWRNGSHLPVPSRAYVNFRMTTQYGYGVDQPEIADIIDYLEWSKDWHSTGTSMRRRLFKA
;
A
#
# COMPACT_ATOMS: atom_id res chain seq x y z
N MET A 1 3.17 10.63 12.91
CA MET A 1 1.84 10.04 12.67
C MET A 1 1.30 10.72 11.43
N LEU A 2 0.84 9.96 10.43
CA LEU A 2 0.43 10.55 9.15
C LEU A 2 -0.74 11.52 9.35
N ALA A 3 -0.69 12.66 8.69
CA ALA A 3 -1.75 13.64 8.79
C ALA A 3 -3.02 13.10 8.13
N PHE A 4 -4.18 13.35 8.73
CA PHE A 4 -5.47 12.96 8.17
C PHE A 4 -5.67 13.50 6.73
N ARG A 5 -5.17 14.71 6.48
CA ARG A 5 -5.14 15.33 5.13
C ARG A 5 -4.36 14.49 4.11
N THR A 6 -3.26 13.87 4.52
CA THR A 6 -2.45 12.99 3.66
C THR A 6 -3.22 11.73 3.29
N TYR A 7 -3.92 11.12 4.26
CA TYR A 7 -4.80 9.98 3.99
C TYR A 7 -5.93 10.32 3.03
N LEU A 8 -6.62 11.45 3.22
CA LEU A 8 -7.70 11.87 2.32
C LEU A 8 -7.22 12.07 0.88
N LYS A 9 -6.07 12.73 0.71
CA LYS A 9 -5.48 12.94 -0.62
C LYS A 9 -5.05 11.62 -1.26
N LEU A 10 -4.45 10.71 -0.49
CA LEU A 10 -4.09 9.37 -0.98
C LEU A 10 -5.33 8.58 -1.40
N ILE A 11 -6.37 8.56 -0.57
CA ILE A 11 -7.64 7.89 -0.88
C ILE A 11 -8.22 8.48 -2.16
N GLY A 12 -8.28 9.82 -2.29
CA GLY A 12 -8.75 10.49 -3.50
C GLY A 12 -7.94 10.08 -4.75
N ALA A 13 -6.61 10.05 -4.65
CA ALA A 13 -5.74 9.65 -5.76
C ALA A 13 -5.96 8.19 -6.20
N VAL A 14 -6.19 7.27 -5.25
CA VAL A 14 -6.48 5.86 -5.55
C VAL A 14 -7.91 5.69 -6.10
N VAL A 15 -8.90 6.40 -5.56
CA VAL A 15 -10.29 6.36 -6.03
C VAL A 15 -10.37 6.76 -7.51
N MET A 16 -9.60 7.76 -7.94
CA MET A 16 -9.55 8.20 -9.34
C MET A 16 -8.83 7.21 -10.28
N ARG A 17 -8.22 6.13 -9.76
CA ARG A 17 -7.46 5.13 -10.53
C ARG A 17 -8.05 3.72 -10.36
N PRO A 18 -9.15 3.39 -11.06
CA PRO A 18 -9.86 2.11 -10.88
C PRO A 18 -8.98 0.88 -11.13
N GLY A 19 -8.00 0.98 -12.02
CA GLY A 19 -7.03 -0.10 -12.27
C GLY A 19 -6.14 -0.46 -11.07
N LEU A 20 -6.04 0.41 -10.06
CA LEU A 20 -5.21 0.20 -8.86
C LEU A 20 -6.02 -0.28 -7.65
N TRP A 21 -7.35 -0.37 -7.72
CA TRP A 21 -8.16 -0.68 -6.54
C TRP A 21 -7.83 -2.05 -5.95
N MET A 22 -7.71 -3.07 -6.80
CA MET A 22 -7.40 -4.43 -6.34
C MET A 22 -5.98 -4.54 -5.77
N THR A 23 -5.01 -3.83 -6.35
CA THR A 23 -3.64 -3.82 -5.82
C THR A 23 -3.56 -3.03 -4.52
N ALA A 24 -4.22 -1.88 -4.44
CA ALA A 24 -4.33 -1.09 -3.21
C ALA A 24 -4.97 -1.89 -2.07
N LEU A 25 -6.10 -2.57 -2.31
CA LEU A 25 -6.76 -3.40 -1.30
C LEU A 25 -5.88 -4.58 -0.84
N ARG A 26 -5.19 -5.23 -1.78
CA ARG A 26 -4.28 -6.34 -1.46
C ARG A 26 -3.09 -5.85 -0.63
N SER A 27 -2.50 -4.73 -1.00
CA SER A 27 -1.43 -4.08 -0.25
C SER A 27 -1.91 -3.71 1.14
N ALA A 28 -3.03 -3.00 1.27
CA ALA A 28 -3.63 -2.64 2.56
C ALA A 28 -3.85 -3.88 3.45
N LYS A 29 -4.45 -4.95 2.92
CA LYS A 29 -4.67 -6.20 3.67
C LYS A 29 -3.38 -6.83 4.21
N ARG A 30 -2.25 -6.69 3.51
CA ARG A 30 -0.94 -7.20 3.98
C ARG A 30 -0.35 -6.34 5.09
N LEU A 31 -0.65 -5.04 5.10
CA LEU A 31 -0.09 -4.08 6.05
C LEU A 31 -0.91 -3.97 7.33
N VAL A 32 -2.21 -4.22 7.24
CA VAL A 32 -3.12 -4.19 8.39
C VAL A 32 -2.88 -5.43 9.26
N PRO A 33 -2.65 -5.28 10.57
CA PRO A 33 -2.50 -6.41 11.49
C PRO A 33 -3.68 -7.38 11.42
N ARG A 34 -3.39 -8.69 11.50
CA ARG A 34 -4.44 -9.71 11.65
C ARG A 34 -5.21 -9.44 12.96
N GLN A 35 -6.53 -9.51 12.90
CA GLN A 35 -7.40 -9.25 14.07
C GLN A 35 -7.32 -7.82 14.62
N TRP A 36 -7.08 -6.83 13.76
CA TRP A 36 -7.08 -5.40 14.14
C TRP A 36 -8.30 -5.00 15.00
N TRP A 37 -9.47 -5.58 14.72
CA TRP A 37 -10.72 -5.37 15.45
C TRP A 37 -10.72 -5.87 16.91
N ARG A 38 -9.82 -6.79 17.28
CA ARG A 38 -9.71 -7.32 18.65
C ARG A 38 -8.83 -6.46 19.57
N ASN A 39 -7.91 -5.68 19.01
CA ASN A 39 -6.89 -4.94 19.77
C ASN A 39 -7.22 -3.45 19.95
N GLY A 40 -8.50 -3.06 19.82
CA GLY A 40 -8.95 -1.68 20.05
C GLY A 40 -8.66 -0.69 18.91
N SER A 41 -8.03 -1.13 17.81
CA SER A 41 -8.02 -0.35 16.58
C SER A 41 -9.35 -0.57 15.87
N HIS A 42 -10.29 0.38 15.95
CA HIS A 42 -11.59 0.23 15.26
C HIS A 42 -11.48 0.36 13.73
N LEU A 43 -10.29 0.64 13.20
CA LEU A 43 -10.05 0.82 11.77
C LEU A 43 -8.97 -0.12 11.24
N PRO A 44 -9.11 -0.61 9.99
CA PRO A 44 -8.10 -1.41 9.31
C PRO A 44 -6.96 -0.51 8.82
N VAL A 45 -6.14 -0.02 9.75
CA VAL A 45 -4.97 0.82 9.47
C VAL A 45 -3.66 0.10 9.84
N PRO A 46 -2.55 0.37 9.13
CA PRO A 46 -1.24 -0.14 9.52
C PRO A 46 -0.83 0.35 10.90
N SER A 47 -0.01 -0.44 11.62
CA SER A 47 0.48 -0.03 12.93
C SER A 47 1.39 1.20 12.82
N ARG A 48 1.40 2.05 13.85
CA ARG A 48 2.28 3.22 13.89
C ARG A 48 3.76 2.84 13.78
N ALA A 49 4.14 1.72 14.40
CA ALA A 49 5.51 1.19 14.31
C ALA A 49 5.89 0.82 12.86
N TYR A 50 4.97 0.17 12.13
CA TYR A 50 5.20 -0.15 10.72
C TYR A 50 5.35 1.11 9.86
N VAL A 51 4.47 2.09 10.02
CA VAL A 51 4.53 3.35 9.26
C VAL A 51 5.83 4.09 9.54
N ASN A 52 6.24 4.21 10.80
CA ASN A 52 7.50 4.86 11.17
C ASN A 52 8.70 4.14 10.55
N PHE A 53 8.76 2.81 10.67
CA PHE A 53 9.81 2.01 10.05
C PHE A 53 9.86 2.23 8.54
N ARG A 54 8.70 2.24 7.87
CA ARG A 54 8.63 2.43 6.41
C ARG A 54 9.09 3.82 5.99
N MET A 55 8.68 4.84 6.72
CA MET A 55 9.11 6.23 6.48
C MET A 55 10.63 6.36 6.64
N THR A 56 11.19 5.85 7.75
CA THR A 56 12.63 5.94 8.02
C THR A 56 13.46 5.18 6.98
N THR A 57 13.00 4.02 6.52
CA THR A 57 13.74 3.22 5.53
C THR A 57 13.66 3.79 4.11
N GLN A 58 12.57 4.46 3.75
CA GLN A 58 12.40 5.03 2.41
C GLN A 58 12.98 6.45 2.30
N TYR A 59 12.75 7.29 3.31
CA TYR A 59 13.07 8.72 3.25
C TYR A 59 14.19 9.15 4.21
N GLY A 60 14.64 8.26 5.10
CA GLY A 60 15.56 8.62 6.17
C GLY A 60 14.90 9.35 7.33
N TYR A 61 15.69 10.11 8.09
CA TYR A 61 15.20 10.91 9.23
C TYR A 61 14.76 12.31 8.76
N GLY A 62 13.72 12.85 9.40
CA GLY A 62 13.25 14.23 9.15
C GLY A 62 12.08 14.36 8.16
N VAL A 63 11.60 13.27 7.58
CA VAL A 63 10.41 13.26 6.71
C VAL A 63 9.21 12.69 7.45
N ASP A 64 8.25 13.56 7.75
CA ASP A 64 7.06 13.21 8.56
C ASP A 64 5.86 12.72 7.74
N GLN A 65 5.84 13.01 6.44
CA GLN A 65 4.75 12.65 5.53
C GLN A 65 5.33 12.06 4.23
N PRO A 66 4.77 10.95 3.72
CA PRO A 66 5.17 10.38 2.44
C PRO A 66 4.66 11.26 1.31
N GLU A 67 5.36 11.21 0.18
CA GLU A 67 4.82 11.73 -1.05
C GLU A 67 3.74 10.79 -1.60
N ILE A 68 2.62 11.37 -2.03
CA ILE A 68 1.50 10.57 -2.55
C ILE A 68 1.90 9.93 -3.88
N ALA A 69 2.71 10.61 -4.69
CA ALA A 69 3.23 10.10 -5.95
C ALA A 69 3.98 8.78 -5.74
N ASP A 70 4.91 8.72 -4.79
CA ASP A 70 5.66 7.49 -4.47
C ASP A 70 4.75 6.30 -4.13
N ILE A 71 3.64 6.55 -3.43
CA ILE A 71 2.69 5.50 -3.08
C ILE A 71 1.94 5.01 -4.33
N ILE A 72 1.55 5.93 -5.22
CA ILE A 72 0.91 5.59 -6.49
C ILE A 72 1.88 4.81 -7.39
N ASP A 73 3.12 5.27 -7.52
CA ASP A 73 4.17 4.61 -8.30
C ASP A 73 4.44 3.19 -7.77
N TYR A 74 4.47 3.02 -6.45
CA TYR A 74 4.57 1.70 -5.82
C TYR A 74 3.39 0.78 -6.17
N LEU A 75 2.16 1.30 -6.20
CA LEU A 75 0.97 0.53 -6.55
C LEU A 75 0.93 0.14 -8.03
N GLU A 76 1.38 1.04 -8.91
CA GLU A 76 1.52 0.80 -10.35
C GLU A 76 2.57 -0.27 -10.62
N TRP A 77 3.76 -0.12 -10.03
CA TRP A 77 4.81 -1.13 -10.10
C TRP A 77 4.36 -2.49 -9.55
N SER A 78 3.66 -2.51 -8.40
CA SER A 78 3.17 -3.76 -7.81
C SER A 78 2.12 -4.46 -8.67
N LYS A 79 1.28 -3.68 -9.38
CA LYS A 79 0.33 -4.22 -10.36
C LYS A 79 1.07 -4.91 -11.51
N ASP A 80 2.04 -4.21 -12.09
CA ASP A 80 2.76 -4.67 -13.28
C ASP A 80 3.65 -5.88 -12.99
N TRP A 81 4.26 -5.92 -11.80
CA TRP A 81 5.00 -7.10 -11.35
C TRP A 81 4.10 -8.34 -11.22
N HIS A 82 2.93 -8.20 -10.61
CA HIS A 82 1.99 -9.32 -10.46
C HIS A 82 1.40 -9.78 -11.81
N SER A 83 1.13 -8.87 -12.75
CA SER A 83 0.69 -9.27 -14.09
C SER A 83 1.78 -10.05 -14.83
N THR A 84 3.03 -9.61 -14.69
CA THR A 84 4.19 -10.28 -15.30
C THR A 84 4.36 -11.69 -14.72
N GLY A 85 4.37 -11.83 -13.39
CA GLY A 85 4.49 -13.13 -12.73
C GLY A 85 3.34 -14.10 -13.06
N THR A 86 2.10 -13.59 -13.20
CA THR A 86 0.94 -14.42 -13.59
C THR A 86 1.07 -14.91 -15.03
N SER A 87 1.52 -14.05 -15.94
CA SER A 87 1.78 -14.40 -17.35
C SER A 87 2.88 -15.47 -17.47
N MET A 88 4.01 -15.26 -16.79
CA MET A 88 5.12 -16.22 -16.78
C MET A 88 4.69 -17.59 -16.25
N ARG A 89 3.96 -17.60 -15.12
CA ARG A 89 3.45 -18.84 -14.53
C ARG A 89 2.55 -19.60 -15.50
N ARG A 90 1.62 -18.92 -16.20
CA ARG A 90 0.75 -19.56 -17.19
C ARG A 90 1.51 -20.17 -18.36
N ARG A 91 2.60 -19.54 -18.81
CA ARG A 91 3.44 -20.07 -19.91
C ARG A 91 4.14 -21.37 -19.52
N LEU A 92 4.66 -21.46 -18.29
CA LEU A 92 5.37 -22.64 -17.81
C LEU A 92 4.48 -23.89 -17.67
N PHE A 93 3.18 -23.72 -17.39
CA PHE A 93 2.23 -24.86 -17.27
C PHE A 93 1.54 -25.23 -18.59
N LYS A 94 1.85 -24.53 -19.69
CA LYS A 94 1.28 -24.80 -21.03
C LYS A 94 2.28 -25.47 -22.00
N ALA A 95 3.53 -25.62 -21.58
CA ALA A 95 4.58 -26.38 -22.27
C ALA A 95 4.64 -27.80 -21.66
#